data_AF-A0A0G1U2S7-F1
#
_entry.id   AF-A0A0G1U2S7-F1
#
_cell.length_a   1.000
_cell.length_b   1.000
_cell.length_c   1.000
_cell.angle_alpha   90.00
_cell.angle_beta   90.00
_cell.angle_gamma   90.00
#
_symmetry.space_group_name_H-M   'P 1'
#
loop_
_entity.id
_entity.type
_entity.pdbx_description
1 polymer ?
#
loop_
_entity_poly.entity_id
_entity_poly.type
_entity_poly.pdbx_seq_one_letter_code
_entity_poly.pdbx_strand_id
1 'polypeptide(L)'
;MAIVNKAIPKIGTQGDVAFARYLAIIWQVLVIVGGLAVLLNLIWGALDWILSGSNQERLKRAKEKMGNGIFGLAILVLSYLIIQLVSLFTGLDILNPPWPTL
;
A
#
# COMPACT_ATOMS: atom_id res chain seq x y z
N MET A 1 43.79 11.11 -0.24
CA MET A 1 42.60 10.32 0.14
C MET A 1 41.39 11.12 -0.33
N ALA A 2 40.57 10.58 -1.24
CA ALA A 2 39.40 11.29 -1.76
C ALA A 2 38.28 11.30 -0.71
N ILE A 3 37.69 12.46 -0.44
CA ILE A 3 36.47 12.57 0.37
C ILE A 3 35.33 12.01 -0.48
N VAL A 4 35.01 10.73 -0.29
CA VAL A 4 33.82 10.11 -0.90
C VAL A 4 32.64 10.53 -0.03
N ASN A 5 31.90 11.52 -0.51
CA ASN A 5 30.67 11.99 0.13
C ASN A 5 29.56 10.94 -0.07
N LYS A 6 29.15 10.29 1.02
CA LYS A 6 28.05 9.31 1.06
C LYS A 6 26.67 9.93 0.77
N ALA A 7 26.57 11.27 0.68
CA ALA A 7 25.35 11.98 0.30
C ALA A 7 25.14 12.08 -1.22
N ILE A 8 26.07 11.60 -2.05
CA ILE A 8 25.80 11.42 -3.47
C ILE A 8 25.20 10.01 -3.61
N PRO A 9 23.87 9.85 -3.69
CA PRO A 9 23.31 8.57 -4.11
C PRO A 9 24.00 8.19 -5.42
N LYS A 10 24.38 6.94 -5.62
CA LYS A 10 24.87 6.48 -6.92
C LYS A 10 23.75 6.78 -7.92
N ILE A 11 23.91 7.89 -8.64
CA ILE A 11 22.90 8.41 -9.56
C ILE A 11 22.92 7.48 -10.75
N GLY A 12 22.07 6.45 -10.70
CA GLY A 12 21.40 5.99 -11.92
C GLY A 12 20.83 7.23 -12.58
N THR A 13 21.13 7.38 -13.87
CA THR A 13 20.75 8.47 -14.77
C THR A 13 19.51 9.21 -14.27
N GLN A 14 19.59 10.54 -14.08
CA GLN A 14 18.62 11.38 -13.38
C GLN A 14 17.12 11.15 -13.73
N GLY A 15 16.81 10.57 -14.90
CA GLY A 15 15.47 10.11 -15.28
C GLY A 15 14.92 8.94 -14.45
N ASP A 16 15.75 7.98 -14.05
CA ASP A 16 15.32 6.76 -13.35
C ASP A 16 14.86 7.07 -11.91
N VAL A 17 15.57 7.99 -11.25
CA VAL A 17 15.28 8.41 -9.88
C VAL A 17 13.98 9.22 -9.81
N ALA A 18 13.70 10.05 -10.83
CA ALA A 18 12.46 10.80 -10.91
C ALA A 18 11.25 9.87 -11.11
N PHE A 19 11.36 8.91 -12.02
CA PHE A 19 10.32 7.91 -12.26
C PHE A 19 9.99 7.10 -11.00
N ALA A 20 11.02 6.61 -10.29
CA ALA A 20 10.84 5.88 -9.04
C ALA A 20 10.14 6.72 -7.95
N ARG A 21 10.43 8.02 -7.87
CA ARG A 21 9.76 8.93 -6.94
C ARG A 21 8.27 9.10 -7.26
N TYR A 22 7.90 9.26 -8.53
CA TYR A 22 6.49 9.35 -8.91
C TYR A 22 5.75 8.04 -8.60
N LEU A 23 6.37 6.89 -8.91
CA LEU A 23 5.82 5.58 -8.60
C LEU A 23 5.61 5.39 -7.08
N ALA A 24 6.58 5.80 -6.26
CA ALA A 24 6.50 5.73 -4.81
C ALA A 24 5.32 6.53 -4.26
N ILE A 25 5.14 7.77 -4.73
CA ILE A 25 4.05 8.65 -4.30
C ILE A 25 2.69 8.05 -4.67
N ILE A 26 2.55 7.57 -5.91
CA ILE A 26 1.30 6.96 -6.37
C ILE A 26 0.97 5.73 -5.53
N TRP A 27 1.95 4.85 -5.31
CA TRP A 27 1.76 3.66 -4.49
C TRP A 27 1.38 4.02 -3.05
N GLN A 28 2.05 4.98 -2.43
CA GLN A 28 1.75 5.43 -1.07
C GLN A 28 0.31 5.96 -0.95
N VAL A 29 -0.14 6.76 -1.92
CA VAL A 29 -1.53 7.25 -1.98
C VAL A 29 -2.51 6.08 -2.10
N LEU A 30 -2.23 5.10 -2.98
CA LEU A 30 -3.08 3.93 -3.16
C LEU A 30 -3.20 3.09 -1.88
N VAL A 31 -2.10 2.90 -1.14
CA VAL A 31 -2.12 2.15 0.13
C VAL A 31 -2.94 2.88 1.20
N ILE A 32 -2.79 4.19 1.31
CA ILE A 32 -3.55 4.99 2.28
C ILE A 32 -5.04 4.95 1.95
N VAL A 33 -5.41 5.21 0.70
CA VAL A 33 -6.81 5.21 0.23
C VAL A 33 -7.40 3.81 0.32
N GLY A 34 -6.65 2.79 -0.11
CA GLY A 34 -7.06 1.39 -0.02
C GLY A 34 -7.26 0.93 1.42
N GLY A 35 -6.34 1.28 2.32
CA GLY A 35 -6.45 0.98 3.74
C GLY A 35 -7.70 1.60 4.37
N LEU A 36 -7.96 2.87 4.08
CA LEU A 36 -9.19 3.56 4.49
C LEU A 36 -10.44 2.86 3.93
N ALA A 37 -10.46 2.51 2.65
CA ALA A 37 -11.59 1.83 2.03
C ALA A 37 -11.87 0.45 2.63
N VAL A 38 -10.82 -0.30 2.99
CA VAL A 38 -10.95 -1.59 3.68
C VAL A 38 -11.55 -1.39 5.07
N LEU A 39 -11.06 -0.42 5.85
CA LEU A 39 -11.63 -0.11 7.17
C LEU A 39 -13.11 0.23 7.09
N LEU A 40 -13.50 1.07 6.13
CA LEU A 40 -14.91 1.38 5.90
C LEU A 40 -15.71 0.11 5.56
N ASN A 41 -15.23 -0.73 4.65
CA ASN A 41 -15.93 -1.97 4.30
C ASN A 41 -16.09 -2.93 5.48
N LEU A 42 -15.09 -3.03 6.36
CA LEU A 42 -15.17 -3.84 7.56
C LEU A 42 -16.23 -3.30 8.54
N ILE A 43 -16.28 -1.99 8.74
CA ILE A 43 -17.30 -1.35 9.59
C ILE A 43 -18.69 -1.59 9.00
N TRP A 44 -18.88 -1.35 7.70
CA TRP A 44 -20.16 -1.56 7.04
C TRP A 44 -20.60 -3.03 7.08
N GLY A 45 -19.67 -3.96 6.84
CA GLY A 45 -19.95 -5.40 6.93
C GLY A 45 -20.32 -5.83 8.35
N ALA A 46 -19.63 -5.30 9.37
CA ALA A 46 -19.92 -5.59 10.77
C ALA A 46 -21.29 -5.02 11.20
N LEU A 47 -21.63 -3.80 10.77
CA LEU A 47 -22.96 -3.23 11.00
C LEU A 47 -24.03 -4.10 10.33
N ASP A 48 -23.88 -4.43 9.05
CA ASP A 48 -24.82 -5.29 8.34
C ASP A 48 -25.00 -6.64 9.05
N TRP A 49 -23.92 -7.22 9.60
CA TRP A 49 -23.97 -8.48 10.36
C TRP A 49 -24.76 -8.36 11.66
N ILE A 50 -24.54 -7.30 12.45
CA ILE A 50 -25.27 -7.04 13.71
C ILE A 50 -26.76 -6.76 13.43
N LEU A 51 -27.06 -5.99 12.39
CA LEU A 51 -28.42 -5.62 11.98
C LEU A 51 -29.18 -6.78 11.30
N SER A 52 -28.50 -7.87 10.91
CA SER A 52 -29.12 -9.00 10.21
C SER A 52 -30.00 -9.87 11.12
N GLY A 53 -29.74 -9.88 12.44
CA GLY A 53 -30.52 -10.68 13.40
C GLY A 53 -30.66 -12.15 12.99
N SER A 54 -31.90 -12.62 12.84
CA SER A 54 -32.22 -14.01 12.44
C SER A 54 -32.34 -14.24 10.93
N ASN A 55 -32.23 -13.19 10.09
CA ASN A 55 -32.33 -13.34 8.64
C ASN A 55 -31.04 -13.93 8.06
N GLN A 56 -31.09 -15.22 7.72
CA GLN A 56 -29.95 -15.98 7.18
C GLN A 56 -29.41 -15.41 5.87
N GLU A 57 -30.26 -14.83 5.01
CA GLU A 57 -29.82 -14.26 3.74
C GLU A 57 -28.98 -12.99 3.97
N ARG A 58 -29.45 -12.10 4.84
CA ARG A 58 -28.70 -10.89 5.20
C ARG A 58 -27.40 -11.23 5.93
N LEU A 59 -27.43 -12.26 6.78
CA LEU A 59 -26.24 -12.76 7.47
C LEU A 59 -25.18 -13.28 6.50
N LYS A 60 -25.59 -14.01 5.45
CA LYS A 60 -24.70 -14.51 4.41
C LYS A 60 -24.05 -13.35 3.65
N ARG A 61 -24.86 -12.37 3.20
CA ARG A 61 -24.36 -11.18 2.49
C ARG A 61 -23.39 -10.36 3.35
N ALA A 62 -23.68 -10.19 4.64
CA ALA A 62 -22.79 -9.49 5.57
C ALA A 62 -21.44 -10.21 5.72
N LYS A 63 -21.45 -11.54 5.86
CA LYS A 63 -20.24 -12.35 5.92
C LYS A 63 -19.42 -12.27 4.63
N GLU A 64 -20.07 -12.32 3.47
CA GLU A 64 -19.41 -12.14 2.16
C GLU A 64 -18.75 -10.75 2.07
N LYS A 65 -19.46 -9.70 2.51
CA LYS A 65 -18.94 -8.32 2.51
C LYS A 65 -17.73 -8.15 3.43
N MET A 66 -17.78 -8.73 4.64
CA MET A 66 -16.63 -8.75 5.55
C MET A 66 -15.47 -9.57 4.97
N GLY A 67 -15.75 -10.73 4.37
CA GLY A 67 -14.76 -11.56 3.70
C GLY A 67 -14.03 -10.81 2.58
N ASN A 68 -14.79 -10.11 1.73
CA ASN A 68 -14.23 -9.27 0.67
C ASN A 68 -13.36 -8.13 1.22
N GLY A 69 -13.76 -7.51 2.35
CA GLY A 69 -12.93 -6.52 3.05
C GLY A 69 -11.59 -7.10 3.54
N ILE A 70 -11.62 -8.31 4.12
CA ILE A 70 -10.41 -9.02 4.55
C ILE A 70 -9.53 -9.38 3.35
N PHE A 71 -10.12 -9.84 2.24
CA PHE A 71 -9.38 -10.09 1.00
C PHE A 71 -8.75 -8.81 0.44
N GLY A 72 -9.45 -7.68 0.49
CA GLY A 72 -8.90 -6.37 0.13
C GLY A 72 -7.69 -6.00 0.98
N LEU A 73 -7.74 -6.24 2.30
CA LEU A 73 -6.58 -6.07 3.19
C LEU A 73 -5.42 -6.96 2.76
N ALA A 74 -5.68 -8.24 2.49
CA ALA A 74 -4.64 -9.19 2.08
C ALA A 74 -3.94 -8.74 0.79
N ILE A 75 -4.68 -8.21 -0.19
CA ILE A 75 -4.12 -7.65 -1.42
C ILE A 75 -3.23 -6.43 -1.14
N LEU A 76 -3.62 -5.54 -0.22
CA LEU A 76 -2.78 -4.41 0.16
C LEU A 76 -1.47 -4.86 0.81
N VAL A 77 -1.51 -5.88 1.67
CA VAL A 77 -0.29 -6.47 2.26
C VAL A 77 0.58 -7.10 1.17
N LEU A 78 -0.01 -7.83 0.22
CA LEU A 78 0.73 -8.39 -0.92
C LEU A 78 1.33 -7.30 -1.83
N SER A 79 0.67 -6.16 -1.97
CA SER A 79 1.20 -5.02 -2.73
C SER A 79 2.53 -4.51 -2.13
N TYR A 80 2.66 -4.51 -0.81
CA TYR A 80 3.93 -4.17 -0.14
C TYR A 80 5.06 -5.13 -0.55
N LEU A 81 4.79 -6.43 -0.61
CA LEU A 81 5.78 -7.42 -1.06
C LEU A 81 6.20 -7.14 -2.51
N ILE A 82 5.26 -6.82 -3.40
CA ILE A 82 5.57 -6.51 -4.80
C ILE A 82 6.52 -5.31 -4.89
N ILE A 83 6.24 -4.23 -4.17
CA ILE A 83 7.11 -3.04 -4.15
C ILE A 83 8.49 -3.37 -3.57
N GLN A 84 8.56 -4.22 -2.54
CA GLN A 84 9.83 -4.66 -1.98
C GLN A 84 10.67 -5.41 -3.00
N LEU A 85 10.07 -6.29 -3.82
CA LEU A 85 10.77 -6.95 -4.92
C LEU A 85 11.24 -5.92 -5.96
N VAL A 86 10.38 -4.97 -6.34
CA VAL A 86 10.75 -3.91 -7.31
C VAL A 86 11.91 -3.06 -6.79
N SER A 87 11.91 -2.71 -5.51
CA SER A 87 13.02 -2.01 -4.83
C SER A 87 14.31 -2.82 -4.90
N LEU A 88 14.25 -4.14 -4.66
CA LEU A 88 15.40 -5.04 -4.74
C LEU A 88 16.00 -5.10 -6.17
N PHE A 89 15.15 -5.16 -7.20
CA PHE A 89 15.62 -5.21 -8.59
C PHE A 89 16.15 -3.87 -9.10
N THR A 90 15.57 -2.76 -8.66
CA THR A 90 15.96 -1.40 -9.10
C THR A 90 17.05 -0.77 -8.24
N GLY A 91 17.28 -1.29 -7.03
CA GLY A 91 18.21 -0.74 -6.03
C GLY A 91 17.77 0.60 -5.44
N LEU A 92 16.51 1.01 -5.69
CA LEU A 92 15.94 2.27 -5.21
C LEU A 92 14.99 2.00 -4.05
N ASP A 93 15.21 2.67 -2.92
CA ASP A 93 14.34 2.60 -1.74
C ASP A 93 13.02 3.37 -1.98
N ILE A 94 12.08 2.72 -2.69
CA ILE A 94 10.73 3.24 -2.97
C ILE A 94 9.92 3.40 -1.68
N LEU A 95 10.20 2.60 -0.66
CA LEU A 95 9.49 2.59 0.61
C LEU A 95 9.93 3.70 1.58
N ASN A 96 11.13 4.24 1.40
CA ASN A 96 11.65 5.33 2.22
C ASN A 96 12.39 6.35 1.34
N PRO A 97 11.65 7.13 0.53
CA PRO A 97 12.30 8.12 -0.33
C PRO A 97 13.05 9.13 0.55
N PRO A 98 14.36 9.35 0.32
CA PRO A 98 15.11 10.34 1.08
C PRO A 98 14.48 11.70 0.80
N TRP A 99 13.91 12.31 1.85
CA TRP A 99 13.38 13.66 1.76
C TRP A 99 14.54 14.58 1.39
N PRO A 100 14.40 15.40 0.32
CA PRO A 100 15.40 16.42 0.04
C PRO A 100 15.33 17.44 1.16
N THR A 101 16.23 17.30 2.13
CA THR A 101 16.62 18.40 3.00
C THR A 101 17.42 19.37 2.14
N LEU A 102 17.03 20.65 2.15
CA LEU A 102 17.79 21.73 1.50
C LEU A 102 19.27 21.66 1.87
#